data_AF-A0A8B8R7F7-F1
#
_entry.id   AF-A0A8B8R7F7-F1
#
_cell.length_a   1.000
_cell.length_b   1.000
_cell.length_c   1.000
_cell.angle_alpha   90.00
_cell.angle_beta   90.00
_cell.angle_gamma   90.00
#
_symmetry.space_group_name_H-M   'P 1'
#
loop_
_entity.id
_entity.type
_entity.pdbx_description
1 polymer ?
#
loop_
_entity_poly.entity_id
_entity_poly.type
_entity_poly.pdbx_seq_one_letter_code
_entity_poly.pdbx_strand_id
1 'polypeptide(L)'
;MNLKVVLVFLALSLITIFALAYVLLTSQGGSSQPPRCPSVSHSAQPWTHPGQSQLFADLSREELMAVMSFLTQKLGPGLVDAAQARPFDNCVFSVELQLPRKAAALAHLDRGSPPPAREALAIVFFGGQPQPNVTELVVGPLPRPSYMRDVTVERHGGPLPYHRRPVLRTESAQMWKHLKEVELPKAPVFLASVFNYSGSTLAGLKNWVVAEDVVFKPVAAPWSPEHQLQRPQLTRQVLGREDLTAFLLGSPLPRYLYLASNQTNAWGHQRGYRIQIHSPFGIHMPLDSDMERALSWGRYQLAVTRRKEKESQSSSIYYQNDIWTPTMAFADFINNETLLGEDLVAWVTASFLHIPHAEDVPNTVTLGNRVGFLLRPYNFFDEDPSIFSPDSVYFEKDQNAGLCSVNHVACIPHLASCVPDLPPFSYQDF
;
A
#
# COMPACT_ATOMS: atom_id res chain seq x y z
N MET A 1 -28.42 61.58 -15.75
CA MET A 1 -29.14 60.42 -15.18
C MET A 1 -30.37 60.94 -14.43
N ASN A 2 -31.57 60.47 -14.75
CA ASN A 2 -32.81 61.02 -14.17
C ASN A 2 -32.90 60.64 -12.68
N LEU A 3 -32.99 61.64 -11.79
CA LEU A 3 -33.03 61.44 -10.33
C LEU A 3 -34.14 60.45 -9.90
N LYS A 4 -35.25 60.42 -10.64
CA LYS A 4 -36.34 59.46 -10.40
C LYS A 4 -35.92 58.01 -10.65
N VAL A 5 -35.10 57.77 -11.67
CA VAL A 5 -34.58 56.44 -12.00
C VAL A 5 -33.60 55.96 -10.93
N VAL A 6 -32.73 56.86 -10.44
CA VAL A 6 -31.78 56.56 -9.36
C VAL A 6 -32.52 56.19 -8.06
N LEU A 7 -33.57 56.93 -7.72
CA LEU A 7 -34.40 56.65 -6.54
C LEU A 7 -35.12 55.30 -6.63
N VAL A 8 -35.60 54.92 -7.82
CA VAL A 8 -36.24 53.61 -8.05
C VAL A 8 -35.25 52.47 -7.86
N PHE A 9 -34.03 52.59 -8.40
CA PHE A 9 -33.00 51.57 -8.19
C PHE A 9 -32.58 51.46 -6.72
N LEU A 10 -32.46 52.59 -6.01
CA LEU A 10 -32.14 52.62 -4.58
C LEU A 10 -33.23 51.93 -3.73
N ALA A 11 -34.50 52.20 -4.04
CA ALA A 11 -35.63 51.55 -3.36
C ALA A 11 -35.67 50.04 -3.63
N LEU A 12 -35.47 49.61 -4.88
CA LEU A 12 -35.39 48.19 -5.22
C LEU A 12 -34.22 47.48 -4.53
N SER A 13 -33.07 48.15 -4.42
CA SER A 13 -31.89 47.63 -3.75
C SER A 13 -32.10 47.48 -2.24
N LEU A 14 -32.79 48.44 -1.61
CA LEU A 14 -33.18 48.35 -0.20
C LEU A 14 -34.16 47.21 0.04
N ILE A 15 -35.15 47.02 -0.85
CA ILE A 15 -36.13 45.92 -0.74
C ILE A 15 -35.44 44.57 -0.89
N THR A 16 -34.53 44.40 -1.84
CA THR A 16 -33.80 43.14 -2.02
C THR A 16 -32.88 42.85 -0.85
N ILE A 17 -32.18 43.86 -0.31
CA ILE A 17 -31.37 43.72 0.91
C ILE A 17 -32.26 43.30 2.09
N PHE A 18 -33.42 43.92 2.26
CA PHE A 18 -34.33 43.58 3.35
C PHE A 18 -34.91 42.18 3.21
N ALA A 19 -35.26 41.76 1.99
CA ALA A 19 -35.72 40.40 1.70
C ALA A 19 -34.61 39.36 1.94
N LEU A 20 -33.37 39.64 1.51
CA LEU A 20 -32.21 38.79 1.79
C LEU A 20 -31.91 38.70 3.29
N ALA A 21 -31.94 39.83 3.99
CA ALA A 21 -31.75 39.87 5.44
C ALA A 21 -32.88 39.11 6.16
N TYR A 22 -34.13 39.25 5.73
CA TYR A 22 -35.26 38.50 6.28
C TYR A 22 -35.12 37.00 6.03
N VAL A 23 -34.74 36.57 4.83
CA VAL A 23 -34.48 35.15 4.52
C VAL A 23 -33.29 34.64 5.33
N LEU A 24 -32.21 35.40 5.47
CA LEU A 24 -31.06 35.00 6.30
C LEU A 24 -31.44 34.89 7.78
N LEU A 25 -32.19 35.84 8.32
CA LEU A 25 -32.61 35.86 9.72
C LEU A 25 -33.69 34.80 10.03
N THR A 26 -34.57 34.48 9.08
CA THR A 26 -35.61 33.45 9.25
C THR A 26 -35.11 32.04 8.92
N SER A 27 -34.09 31.90 8.07
CA SER A 27 -33.40 30.62 7.83
C SER A 27 -32.55 30.16 9.01
N GLN A 28 -32.23 31.06 9.96
CA GLN A 28 -31.63 30.71 11.25
C GLN A 28 -32.65 30.16 12.27
N GLY A 29 -33.91 29.95 11.87
CA GLY A 29 -34.90 29.18 12.63
C GLY A 29 -34.64 27.69 12.54
N GLY A 30 -33.63 27.19 13.28
CA GLY A 30 -33.39 25.74 13.39
C GLY A 30 -31.96 25.30 13.71
N SER A 31 -31.14 26.10 14.40
CA SER A 31 -29.88 25.62 14.98
C SER A 31 -30.14 24.77 16.25
N SER A 32 -31.06 23.81 16.20
CA SER A 32 -31.06 22.73 17.17
C SER A 32 -29.98 21.75 16.74
N GLN A 33 -28.90 21.63 17.52
CA GLN A 33 -27.99 20.49 17.36
C GLN A 33 -28.85 19.22 17.34
N PRO A 34 -28.62 18.29 16.40
CA PRO A 34 -29.36 17.04 16.38
C PRO A 34 -29.28 16.38 17.76
N PRO A 35 -30.37 15.80 18.28
CA PRO A 35 -30.38 15.21 19.60
C PRO A 35 -29.24 14.19 19.74
N ARG A 36 -28.66 14.09 20.94
CA ARG A 36 -27.67 13.05 21.22
C ARG A 36 -28.38 11.71 21.34
N CYS A 37 -27.79 10.68 20.76
CA CYS A 37 -28.31 9.34 20.96
C CYS A 37 -28.20 8.97 22.45
N PRO A 38 -29.17 8.25 23.04
CA PRO A 38 -29.02 7.75 24.39
C PRO A 38 -27.73 6.94 24.48
N SER A 39 -26.95 7.17 25.54
CA SER A 39 -25.68 6.51 25.79
C SER A 39 -25.90 5.03 26.09
N VAL A 40 -26.03 4.24 25.02
CA VAL A 40 -25.89 2.80 25.12
C VAL A 40 -24.40 2.55 25.31
N SER A 41 -24.02 2.08 26.50
CA SER A 41 -22.71 1.50 26.75
C SER A 41 -22.57 0.22 25.92
N HIS A 42 -22.39 0.38 24.62
CA HIS A 42 -21.76 -0.66 23.83
C HIS A 42 -20.35 -0.78 24.39
N SER A 43 -20.13 -1.81 25.23
CA SER A 43 -18.81 -2.40 25.27
C SER A 43 -18.46 -2.61 23.82
N ALA A 44 -17.47 -1.89 23.30
CA ALA A 44 -16.81 -2.31 22.09
C ALA A 44 -16.31 -3.71 22.42
N GLN A 45 -17.11 -4.74 22.11
CA GLN A 45 -16.58 -6.08 22.08
C GLN A 45 -15.44 -5.95 21.08
N PRO A 46 -14.19 -6.16 21.51
CA PRO A 46 -13.11 -6.27 20.55
C PRO A 46 -13.63 -7.28 19.55
N TRP A 47 -13.69 -6.90 18.27
CA TRP A 47 -13.98 -7.85 17.22
C TRP A 47 -12.95 -8.94 17.41
N THR A 48 -13.35 -10.04 18.05
CA THR A 48 -12.47 -11.15 18.31
C THR A 48 -12.32 -11.77 16.95
N HIS A 49 -11.20 -11.45 16.29
CA HIS A 49 -10.86 -12.04 15.02
C HIS A 49 -11.09 -13.54 15.17
N PRO A 50 -11.87 -14.18 14.26
CA PRO A 50 -12.11 -15.61 14.35
C PRO A 50 -10.75 -16.30 14.51
N GLY A 51 -10.63 -17.25 15.44
CA GLY A 51 -9.33 -17.83 15.84
C GLY A 51 -8.47 -18.33 14.66
N GLN A 52 -9.10 -18.61 13.52
CA GLN A 52 -8.46 -18.96 12.24
C GLN A 52 -7.59 -17.85 11.65
N SER A 53 -7.93 -16.57 11.80
CA SER A 53 -7.15 -15.44 11.26
C SER A 53 -5.94 -15.08 12.13
N GLN A 54 -5.86 -15.60 13.36
CA GLN A 54 -4.73 -15.33 14.26
C GLN A 54 -3.40 -15.86 13.73
N LEU A 55 -3.45 -16.78 12.75
CA LEU A 55 -2.27 -17.29 12.08
C LEU A 55 -1.42 -16.18 11.42
N PHE A 56 -2.08 -15.13 10.92
CA PHE A 56 -1.45 -14.00 10.25
C PHE A 56 -1.36 -12.75 11.14
N ALA A 57 -1.83 -12.83 12.38
CA ALA A 57 -1.71 -11.72 13.32
C ALA A 57 -0.24 -11.52 13.70
N ASP A 58 0.22 -10.28 13.72
CA ASP A 58 1.54 -9.92 14.23
C ASP A 58 1.76 -10.43 15.65
N LEU A 59 3.01 -10.46 16.09
CA LEU A 59 3.34 -10.91 17.43
C LEU A 59 2.76 -9.96 18.48
N SER A 60 2.09 -10.53 19.48
CA SER A 60 1.67 -9.79 20.66
C SER A 60 2.88 -9.35 21.51
N ARG A 61 2.66 -8.38 22.41
CA ARG A 61 3.70 -7.94 23.36
C ARG A 61 4.21 -9.11 24.20
N GLU A 62 3.31 -9.99 24.64
CA GLU A 62 3.62 -11.18 25.44
C GLU A 62 4.49 -12.16 24.66
N GLU A 63 4.17 -12.40 23.38
CA GLU A 63 4.98 -13.24 22.49
C GLU A 63 6.36 -12.63 22.23
N LEU A 64 6.45 -11.32 21.95
CA LEU A 64 7.71 -10.62 21.78
C LEU A 64 8.59 -10.74 23.03
N MET A 65 8.02 -10.52 24.22
CA MET A 65 8.75 -10.69 25.49
C MET A 65 9.22 -12.14 25.70
N ALA A 66 8.39 -13.13 25.34
CA ALA A 66 8.76 -14.54 25.45
C ALA A 66 9.92 -14.90 24.51
N VAL A 67 9.91 -14.42 23.26
CA VAL A 67 11.01 -14.63 22.31
C VAL A 67 12.28 -13.94 22.78
N MET A 68 12.19 -12.67 23.20
CA MET A 68 13.34 -11.93 23.71
C MET A 68 13.96 -12.62 24.93
N SER A 69 13.14 -13.04 25.90
CA SER A 69 13.61 -13.79 27.08
C SER A 69 14.31 -15.09 26.70
N PHE A 70 13.75 -15.85 25.75
CA PHE A 70 14.35 -17.07 25.24
C PHE A 70 15.69 -16.83 24.54
N LEU A 71 15.78 -15.81 23.68
CA LEU A 71 17.01 -15.43 22.99
C LEU A 71 18.09 -14.98 23.96
N THR A 72 17.75 -14.14 24.95
CA THR A 72 18.71 -13.71 26.00
C THR A 72 19.27 -14.93 26.75
N GLN A 73 18.43 -15.91 27.06
CA GLN A 73 18.88 -17.14 27.72
C GLN A 73 19.81 -17.98 26.83
N LYS A 74 19.51 -18.09 25.53
CA LYS A 74 20.24 -18.97 24.61
C LYS A 74 21.51 -18.37 24.03
N LEU A 75 21.52 -17.06 23.77
CA LEU A 75 22.67 -16.35 23.19
C LEU A 75 23.68 -15.90 24.25
N GLY A 76 23.30 -15.92 25.53
CA GLY A 76 24.20 -15.69 26.65
C GLY A 76 24.39 -14.22 27.05
N PRO A 77 25.27 -13.95 28.04
CA PRO A 77 25.37 -12.65 28.71
C PRO A 77 26.03 -11.54 27.87
N GLY A 78 26.62 -11.87 26.72
CA GLY A 78 27.23 -10.88 25.82
C GLY A 78 26.23 -10.13 24.93
N LEU A 79 24.93 -10.40 25.07
CA LEU A 79 23.87 -9.74 24.32
C LEU A 79 23.57 -8.36 24.93
N VAL A 80 23.72 -7.32 24.12
CA VAL A 80 23.48 -5.92 24.48
C VAL A 80 22.16 -5.46 23.88
N ASP A 81 21.46 -4.55 24.56
CA ASP A 81 20.32 -3.84 24.00
C ASP A 81 20.73 -3.10 22.71
N ALA A 82 20.05 -3.37 21.60
CA ALA A 82 20.33 -2.72 20.31
C ALA A 82 20.21 -1.19 20.36
N ALA A 83 19.42 -0.64 21.30
CA ALA A 83 19.33 0.80 21.54
C ALA A 83 20.59 1.40 22.18
N GLN A 84 21.54 0.58 22.62
CA GLN A 84 22.81 0.99 23.23
C GLN A 84 24.04 0.32 22.59
N ALA A 85 23.82 -0.67 21.72
CA ALA A 85 24.87 -1.46 21.09
C ALA A 85 25.82 -0.60 20.24
N ARG A 86 27.10 -0.95 20.31
CA ARG A 86 28.17 -0.47 19.40
C ARG A 86 28.37 -1.48 18.27
N PRO A 87 29.08 -1.12 17.20
CA PRO A 87 29.28 -2.02 16.05
C PRO A 87 29.88 -3.39 16.39
N PHE A 88 30.67 -3.49 17.47
CA PHE A 88 31.32 -4.73 17.92
C PHE A 88 30.58 -5.47 19.04
N ASP A 89 29.39 -5.02 19.44
CA ASP A 89 28.57 -5.73 20.42
C ASP A 89 27.65 -6.75 19.71
N ASN A 90 27.12 -7.74 20.43
CA ASN A 90 26.09 -8.64 19.92
C ASN A 90 24.71 -8.11 20.33
N CYS A 91 23.75 -8.00 19.42
CA CYS A 91 22.40 -7.52 19.77
C CYS A 91 21.30 -8.14 18.90
N VAL A 92 20.10 -8.26 19.45
CA VAL A 92 18.89 -8.59 18.66
C VAL A 92 18.40 -7.29 18.03
N PHE A 93 18.42 -7.22 16.70
CA PHE A 93 17.99 -6.05 15.92
C PHE A 93 16.47 -5.98 15.80
N SER A 94 15.83 -7.09 15.45
CA SER A 94 14.38 -7.18 15.29
C SER A 94 13.85 -8.56 15.67
N VAL A 95 12.58 -8.60 16.07
CA VAL A 95 11.78 -9.82 16.23
C VAL A 95 10.41 -9.56 15.64
N GLU A 96 10.01 -10.36 14.67
CA GLU A 96 8.71 -10.24 13.99
C GLU A 96 8.10 -11.62 13.71
N LEU A 97 6.87 -11.65 13.21
CA LEU A 97 6.18 -12.90 12.88
C LEU A 97 6.90 -13.61 11.73
N GLN A 98 7.23 -14.88 11.92
CA GLN A 98 7.57 -15.76 10.80
C GLN A 98 6.27 -16.31 10.21
N LEU A 99 5.90 -15.84 9.00
CA LEU A 99 4.72 -16.36 8.31
C LEU A 99 4.85 -17.87 8.08
N PRO A 100 3.76 -18.64 8.27
CA PRO A 100 3.77 -20.07 8.05
C PRO A 100 3.84 -20.41 6.56
N ARG A 101 4.28 -21.63 6.25
CA ARG A 101 4.17 -22.17 4.88
C ARG A 101 2.71 -22.20 4.43
N LYS A 102 2.43 -21.71 3.22
CA LYS A 102 1.07 -21.56 2.67
C LYS A 102 0.31 -22.88 2.66
N ALA A 103 0.99 -23.98 2.32
CA ALA A 103 0.36 -25.30 2.28
C ALA A 103 -0.23 -25.73 3.64
N ALA A 104 0.48 -25.45 4.73
CA ALA A 104 0.03 -25.76 6.08
C ALA A 104 -1.06 -24.78 6.57
N ALA A 105 -0.94 -23.50 6.22
CA ALA A 105 -1.98 -22.50 6.47
C ALA A 105 -3.30 -22.88 5.80
N LEU A 106 -3.28 -23.22 4.50
CA LEU A 106 -4.47 -23.67 3.77
C LEU A 106 -5.02 -25.01 4.29
N ALA A 107 -4.16 -25.92 4.73
CA ALA A 107 -4.61 -27.16 5.37
C ALA A 107 -5.44 -26.88 6.64
N HIS A 108 -4.99 -25.91 7.44
CA HIS A 108 -5.71 -25.49 8.64
C HIS A 108 -7.02 -24.76 8.30
N LEU A 109 -6.96 -23.75 7.43
CA LEU A 109 -8.09 -22.88 7.11
C LEU A 109 -9.19 -23.60 6.32
N ASP A 110 -8.82 -24.38 5.30
CA ASP A 110 -9.79 -24.94 4.35
C ASP A 110 -10.18 -26.38 4.68
N ARG A 111 -9.29 -27.13 5.35
CA ARG A 111 -9.45 -28.57 5.60
C ARG A 111 -9.52 -28.94 7.09
N GLY A 112 -9.55 -27.95 7.99
CA GLY A 112 -9.66 -28.17 9.43
C GLY A 112 -8.48 -28.92 10.05
N SER A 113 -7.31 -28.91 9.40
CA SER A 113 -6.08 -29.49 9.99
C SER A 113 -5.63 -28.68 11.21
N PRO A 114 -4.78 -29.21 12.11
CA PRO A 114 -4.20 -28.41 13.19
C PRO A 114 -3.44 -27.19 12.65
N PRO A 115 -3.42 -26.05 13.37
CA PRO A 115 -2.67 -24.87 12.94
C PRO A 115 -1.17 -25.19 12.89
N PRO A 116 -0.42 -24.66 11.91
CA PRO A 116 1.04 -24.80 11.92
C PRO A 116 1.63 -24.09 13.15
N ALA A 117 2.85 -24.50 13.52
CA ALA A 117 3.57 -23.84 14.60
C ALA A 117 3.69 -22.34 14.32
N ARG A 118 3.27 -21.52 15.29
CA ARG A 118 3.46 -20.08 15.26
C ARG A 118 4.89 -19.78 15.67
N GLU A 119 5.64 -19.11 14.81
CA GLU A 119 7.07 -18.88 14.96
C GLU A 119 7.39 -17.39 14.81
N ALA A 120 8.50 -16.95 15.39
CA ALA A 120 9.06 -15.62 15.20
C ALA A 120 10.35 -15.70 14.37
N LEU A 121 10.62 -14.67 13.57
CA LEU A 121 11.91 -14.43 12.94
C LEU A 121 12.65 -13.37 13.75
N ALA A 122 13.81 -13.71 14.27
CA ALA A 122 14.69 -12.79 14.98
C ALA A 122 15.96 -12.54 14.15
N ILE A 123 16.29 -11.27 13.95
CA ILE A 123 17.52 -10.86 13.28
C ILE A 123 18.53 -10.46 14.35
N VAL A 124 19.70 -11.10 14.35
CA VAL A 124 20.74 -10.90 15.36
C VAL A 124 22.00 -10.39 14.68
N PHE A 125 22.58 -9.34 15.24
CA PHE A 125 23.89 -8.82 14.85
C PHE A 125 24.93 -9.44 15.78
N PHE A 126 25.86 -10.21 15.21
CA PHE A 126 27.00 -10.75 15.94
C PHE A 126 28.25 -9.94 15.62
N GLY A 127 28.42 -8.80 16.28
CA GLY A 127 29.59 -7.92 16.14
C GLY A 127 30.81 -8.35 16.94
N GLY A 128 30.60 -9.03 18.07
CA GLY A 128 31.61 -9.34 19.08
C GLY A 128 32.43 -10.59 18.81
N GLN A 129 32.77 -10.86 17.55
CA GLN A 129 33.48 -12.06 17.12
C GLN A 129 34.49 -11.76 16.00
N PRO A 130 35.50 -12.63 15.75
CA PRO A 130 36.54 -12.38 14.75
C PRO A 130 36.02 -12.14 13.32
N GLN A 131 34.91 -12.79 12.97
CA GLN A 131 34.21 -12.60 11.68
C GLN A 131 32.76 -12.19 11.96
N PRO A 132 32.49 -10.88 12.13
CA PRO A 132 31.13 -10.40 12.39
C PRO A 132 30.15 -10.83 11.30
N ASN A 133 28.92 -11.14 11.69
CA ASN A 133 27.87 -11.54 10.75
C ASN A 133 26.47 -11.09 11.21
N VAL A 134 25.52 -11.15 10.27
CA VAL A 134 24.09 -11.06 10.58
C VAL A 134 23.50 -12.47 10.50
N THR A 135 22.67 -12.83 11.46
CA THR A 135 22.03 -14.15 11.52
C THR A 135 20.51 -14.00 11.64
N GLU A 136 19.77 -14.78 10.86
CA GLU A 136 18.32 -14.94 10.94
C GLU A 136 17.97 -16.21 11.72
N LEU A 137 17.27 -16.06 12.84
CA LEU A 137 16.87 -17.15 13.72
C LEU A 137 15.35 -17.32 13.73
N VAL A 138 14.86 -18.50 13.39
CA VAL A 138 13.45 -18.86 13.61
C VAL A 138 13.29 -19.41 15.02
N VAL A 139 12.42 -18.79 15.83
CA VAL A 139 12.18 -19.12 17.23
C VAL A 139 10.74 -19.59 17.42
N GLY A 140 10.53 -20.71 18.10
CA GLY A 140 9.19 -21.23 18.33
C GLY A 140 9.15 -22.50 19.20
N PRO A 141 7.96 -23.11 19.35
CA PRO A 141 6.66 -22.56 18.96
C PRO A 141 6.18 -21.51 19.99
N LEU A 142 5.47 -20.50 19.53
CA LEU A 142 4.83 -19.50 20.40
C LEU A 142 3.55 -20.07 21.07
N PRO A 143 3.17 -19.59 22.27
CA PRO A 143 3.77 -18.48 23.04
C PRO A 143 4.93 -18.90 23.98
N ARG A 144 5.25 -20.20 24.06
CA ARG A 144 6.31 -20.73 24.94
C ARG A 144 7.44 -21.33 24.09
N PRO A 145 8.36 -20.50 23.57
CA PRO A 145 9.40 -20.97 22.66
C PRO A 145 10.31 -22.01 23.32
N SER A 146 10.63 -23.05 22.56
CA SER A 146 11.46 -24.18 23.02
C SER A 146 12.63 -24.49 22.08
N TYR A 147 12.61 -23.99 20.85
CA TYR A 147 13.69 -24.13 19.88
C TYR A 147 14.06 -22.78 19.23
N MET A 148 15.29 -22.71 18.73
CA MET A 148 15.73 -21.73 17.72
C MET A 148 16.44 -22.48 16.60
N ARG A 149 16.30 -22.00 15.37
CA ARG A 149 16.98 -22.55 14.18
C ARG A 149 17.57 -21.40 13.38
N ASP A 150 18.86 -21.50 13.05
CA ASP A 150 19.50 -20.59 12.10
C ASP A 150 19.06 -20.95 10.68
N VAL A 151 18.44 -19.99 9.99
CA VAL A 151 17.95 -20.14 8.61
C VAL A 151 18.75 -19.30 7.61
N THR A 152 19.83 -18.65 8.06
CA THR A 152 20.62 -17.69 7.25
C THR A 152 21.17 -18.36 6.00
N VAL A 153 21.88 -19.49 6.16
CA VAL A 153 22.48 -20.20 5.02
C VAL A 153 21.43 -20.85 4.13
N GLU A 154 20.32 -21.34 4.70
CA GLU A 154 19.22 -21.91 3.90
C GLU A 154 18.60 -20.88 2.95
N ARG A 155 18.44 -19.64 3.42
CA ARG A 155 17.84 -18.53 2.67
C ARG A 155 18.81 -17.85 1.71
N HIS A 156 20.05 -17.65 2.17
CA HIS A 156 21.01 -16.78 1.49
C HIS A 156 22.18 -17.53 0.83
N GLY A 157 22.26 -18.85 0.98
CA GLY A 157 23.34 -19.67 0.42
C GLY A 157 24.70 -19.47 1.10
N GLY A 158 24.78 -18.68 2.17
CA GLY A 158 26.00 -18.37 2.91
C GLY A 158 25.73 -17.43 4.09
N PRO A 159 26.78 -17.09 4.88
CA PRO A 159 26.66 -16.11 5.95
C PRO A 159 26.38 -14.72 5.38
N LEU A 160 25.57 -13.91 6.08
CA LEU A 160 25.34 -12.52 5.70
C LEU A 160 26.51 -11.63 6.18
N PRO A 161 27.19 -10.92 5.27
CA PRO A 161 28.26 -9.99 5.65
C PRO A 161 27.74 -8.87 6.58
N TYR A 162 28.53 -8.52 7.59
CA TYR A 162 28.09 -7.60 8.64
C TYR A 162 27.82 -6.16 8.20
N HIS A 163 28.41 -5.71 7.08
CA HIS A 163 28.18 -4.37 6.54
C HIS A 163 26.79 -4.23 5.91
N ARG A 164 26.09 -5.32 5.60
CA ARG A 164 24.72 -5.28 5.08
C ARG A 164 23.67 -4.93 6.13
N ARG A 165 24.03 -5.00 7.42
CA ARG A 165 23.11 -4.75 8.52
C ARG A 165 22.57 -3.30 8.45
N PRO A 166 21.28 -3.06 8.72
CA PRO A 166 20.77 -1.70 8.88
C PRO A 166 21.54 -0.90 9.94
N VAL A 167 21.68 0.40 9.71
CA VAL A 167 22.36 1.31 10.65
C VAL A 167 21.55 1.42 11.94
N LEU A 168 22.18 1.18 13.08
CA LEU A 168 21.52 1.31 14.38
C LEU A 168 21.27 2.78 14.74
N ARG A 169 20.24 3.04 15.53
CA ARG A 169 19.96 4.40 16.05
C ARG A 169 21.17 4.98 16.80
N THR A 170 21.88 4.14 17.55
CA THR A 170 23.11 4.51 18.26
C THR A 170 24.23 4.93 17.32
N GLU A 171 24.42 4.18 16.23
CA GLU A 171 25.41 4.46 15.20
C GLU A 171 25.10 5.79 14.50
N SER A 172 23.84 6.02 14.12
CA SER A 172 23.39 7.32 13.58
C SER A 172 23.61 8.48 14.56
N ALA A 173 23.34 8.29 15.85
CA ALA A 173 23.56 9.32 16.86
C ALA A 173 25.06 9.65 17.04
N GLN A 174 25.93 8.63 17.00
CA GLN A 174 27.39 8.80 17.08
C GLN A 174 27.94 9.50 15.83
N MET A 175 27.49 9.11 14.63
CA MET A 175 27.84 9.78 13.37
C MET A 175 27.41 11.25 13.39
N TRP A 176 26.16 11.53 13.78
CA TRP A 176 25.66 12.90 13.87
C TRP A 176 26.46 13.75 14.87
N LYS A 177 26.76 13.19 16.04
CA LYS A 177 27.60 13.85 17.04
C LYS A 177 28.97 14.22 16.46
N HIS A 178 29.63 13.28 15.79
CA HIS A 178 30.92 13.52 15.15
C HIS A 178 30.84 14.58 14.04
N LEU A 179 29.86 14.48 13.15
CA LEU A 179 29.63 15.47 12.09
C LEU A 179 29.41 16.86 12.69
N LYS A 180 28.55 16.99 13.69
CA LYS A 180 28.21 18.28 14.32
C LYS A 180 29.38 18.90 15.09
N GLU A 181 30.10 18.11 15.87
CA GLU A 181 31.13 18.61 16.78
C GLU A 181 32.51 18.73 16.12
N VAL A 182 32.79 17.94 15.07
CA VAL A 182 34.11 17.84 14.46
C VAL A 182 34.12 18.35 13.02
N GLU A 183 33.21 17.90 12.15
CA GLU A 183 33.30 18.17 10.70
C GLU A 183 32.62 19.47 10.27
N LEU A 184 31.37 19.72 10.69
CA LEU A 184 30.62 20.93 10.33
C LEU A 184 31.33 22.24 10.72
N PRO A 185 32.02 22.35 11.88
CA PRO A 185 32.80 23.53 12.21
C PRO A 185 33.93 23.85 11.21
N LYS A 186 34.36 22.88 10.39
CA LYS A 186 35.43 23.05 9.39
C LYS A 186 34.95 23.65 8.06
N ALA A 187 33.63 23.77 7.81
CA ALA A 187 33.10 24.13 6.48
C ALA A 187 32.06 25.28 6.48
N PRO A 188 32.37 26.47 7.05
CA PRO A 188 31.41 27.58 7.15
C PRO A 188 30.97 28.15 5.79
N VAL A 189 31.86 28.13 4.79
CA VAL A 189 31.57 28.62 3.43
C VAL A 189 30.59 27.69 2.70
N PHE A 190 30.71 26.37 2.88
CA PHE A 190 29.81 25.36 2.29
C PHE A 190 28.38 25.51 2.81
N LEU A 191 28.21 25.77 4.12
CA LEU A 191 26.90 25.97 4.73
C LEU A 191 26.19 27.22 4.20
N ALA A 192 26.95 28.30 3.94
CA ALA A 192 26.41 29.52 3.35
C ALA A 192 26.08 29.37 1.85
N SER A 193 26.93 28.66 1.09
CA SER A 193 26.82 28.56 -0.36
C SER A 193 25.85 27.50 -0.87
N VAL A 194 25.69 26.39 -0.14
CA VAL A 194 24.85 25.25 -0.59
C VAL A 194 23.40 25.42 -0.15
N PHE A 195 23.17 25.89 1.08
CA PHE A 195 21.82 26.04 1.61
C PHE A 195 21.23 27.44 1.42
N ASN A 196 22.03 28.39 0.91
CA ASN A 196 21.70 29.81 0.72
C ASN A 196 20.79 30.36 1.84
N TYR A 197 21.11 29.96 3.07
CA TYR A 197 20.27 30.18 4.24
C TYR A 197 20.53 31.60 4.75
N SER A 198 19.68 32.52 4.31
CA SER A 198 19.68 33.94 4.70
C SER A 198 18.45 34.34 5.53
N GLY A 199 17.52 33.42 5.78
CA GLY A 199 16.36 33.62 6.63
C GLY A 199 15.03 33.98 5.95
N SER A 200 14.91 34.16 4.63
CA SER A 200 13.59 34.50 4.03
C SER A 200 13.47 34.37 2.49
N THR A 201 13.37 33.13 1.98
CA THR A 201 12.87 32.71 0.64
C THR A 201 13.88 32.49 -0.51
N LEU A 202 13.52 31.54 -1.38
CA LEU A 202 14.19 31.10 -2.61
C LEU A 202 13.16 31.14 -3.76
N ALA A 203 13.54 31.58 -4.96
CA ALA A 203 12.69 31.56 -6.15
C ALA A 203 13.40 30.90 -7.35
N GLY A 204 12.67 30.06 -8.09
CA GLY A 204 13.11 29.40 -9.32
C GLY A 204 12.18 29.68 -10.50
N LEU A 205 12.75 29.73 -11.71
CA LEU A 205 12.10 30.01 -13.00
C LEU A 205 11.65 28.73 -13.75
N LYS A 206 10.71 28.96 -14.68
CA LYS A 206 9.74 28.06 -15.36
C LYS A 206 10.30 27.17 -16.48
N ASN A 207 9.60 26.07 -16.81
CA ASN A 207 9.47 25.44 -18.15
C ASN A 207 8.22 24.51 -18.28
N TRP A 208 7.82 24.13 -19.51
CA TRP A 208 6.59 23.38 -19.94
C TRP A 208 6.91 22.20 -20.88
N VAL A 209 6.07 21.14 -20.97
CA VAL A 209 5.85 20.25 -22.17
C VAL A 209 4.49 19.50 -22.10
N VAL A 210 3.86 19.22 -23.26
CA VAL A 210 2.60 18.49 -23.53
C VAL A 210 2.82 17.44 -24.66
N ALA A 211 2.09 16.30 -24.68
CA ALA A 211 1.26 15.77 -25.80
C ALA A 211 0.87 14.26 -25.72
N GLU A 212 -0.23 13.93 -26.42
CA GLU A 212 -1.10 12.71 -26.44
C GLU A 212 -0.85 11.75 -27.63
N ASP A 213 -1.49 10.55 -27.70
CA ASP A 213 -2.27 10.02 -28.88
C ASP A 213 -2.91 8.59 -28.70
N VAL A 214 -3.89 8.21 -29.56
CA VAL A 214 -4.47 6.86 -29.83
C VAL A 214 -4.89 6.71 -31.31
N VAL A 215 -4.78 5.52 -31.91
CA VAL A 215 -5.14 5.24 -33.34
C VAL A 215 -6.23 4.16 -33.54
N PHE A 216 -7.05 4.30 -34.60
CA PHE A 216 -8.13 3.39 -35.07
C PHE A 216 -7.78 2.66 -36.40
N LYS A 217 -8.55 1.61 -36.80
CA LYS A 217 -8.41 0.89 -38.09
C LYS A 217 -9.74 0.56 -38.83
N PRO A 218 -9.88 0.90 -40.14
CA PRO A 218 -11.13 0.78 -40.92
C PRO A 218 -11.48 -0.64 -41.39
N VAL A 219 -12.78 -0.89 -41.58
CA VAL A 219 -13.43 -2.08 -42.18
C VAL A 219 -14.58 -1.60 -43.10
N ALA A 220 -15.04 -2.32 -44.13
CA ALA A 220 -16.20 -1.90 -44.94
C ALA A 220 -17.56 -2.22 -44.26
N ALA A 221 -18.60 -1.42 -44.50
CA ALA A 221 -19.93 -1.60 -43.92
C ALA A 221 -20.70 -2.73 -44.65
N PRO A 222 -21.12 -3.82 -43.95
CA PRO A 222 -21.76 -4.96 -44.60
C PRO A 222 -23.06 -4.65 -45.35
N TRP A 223 -23.81 -3.63 -44.92
CA TRP A 223 -25.08 -3.21 -45.54
C TRP A 223 -24.93 -2.02 -46.51
N SER A 224 -23.71 -1.49 -46.67
CA SER A 224 -23.40 -0.40 -47.61
C SER A 224 -21.91 -0.46 -47.97
N PRO A 225 -21.51 -1.30 -48.94
CA PRO A 225 -20.11 -1.59 -49.24
C PRO A 225 -19.27 -0.37 -49.66
N GLU A 226 -19.92 0.73 -50.06
CA GLU A 226 -19.29 2.02 -50.38
C GLU A 226 -18.74 2.76 -49.14
N HIS A 227 -19.17 2.39 -47.93
CA HIS A 227 -18.80 3.04 -46.68
C HIS A 227 -17.90 2.15 -45.81
N GLN A 228 -17.03 2.77 -44.99
CA GLN A 228 -16.16 2.05 -44.04
C GLN A 228 -16.59 2.28 -42.58
N LEU A 229 -16.71 1.18 -41.82
CA LEU A 229 -16.88 1.10 -40.37
C LEU A 229 -15.56 0.75 -39.68
N GLN A 230 -15.22 1.43 -38.60
CA GLN A 230 -14.10 1.06 -37.73
C GLN A 230 -14.60 0.02 -36.71
N ARG A 231 -14.58 -1.29 -37.04
CA ARG A 231 -15.16 -2.34 -36.17
C ARG A 231 -14.18 -2.77 -35.06
N PRO A 232 -14.47 -2.53 -33.77
CA PRO A 232 -13.65 -3.08 -32.70
C PRO A 232 -13.78 -4.61 -32.67
N GLN A 233 -12.65 -5.31 -32.53
CA GLN A 233 -12.60 -6.75 -32.32
C GLN A 233 -11.91 -7.05 -30.99
N LEU A 234 -12.45 -8.01 -30.25
CA LEU A 234 -11.82 -8.50 -29.02
C LEU A 234 -10.73 -9.51 -29.39
N THR A 235 -9.49 -9.22 -28.99
CA THR A 235 -8.40 -10.19 -29.04
C THR A 235 -8.25 -10.84 -27.68
N ARG A 236 -8.01 -12.16 -27.67
CA ARG A 236 -7.73 -12.93 -26.46
C ARG A 236 -6.48 -13.76 -26.71
N GLN A 237 -5.53 -13.68 -25.76
CA GLN A 237 -4.32 -14.46 -25.78
C GLN A 237 -4.10 -15.00 -24.37
N VAL A 238 -3.81 -16.31 -24.27
CA VAL A 238 -3.39 -16.94 -23.02
C VAL A 238 -1.87 -16.85 -22.93
N LEU A 239 -1.36 -16.26 -21.85
CA LEU A 239 0.07 -16.12 -21.59
C LEU A 239 0.50 -17.24 -20.64
N GLY A 240 1.13 -18.28 -21.21
CA GLY A 240 1.41 -19.52 -20.47
C GLY A 240 2.78 -19.60 -19.79
N ARG A 241 3.64 -18.60 -19.94
CA ARG A 241 5.02 -18.59 -19.45
C ARG A 241 5.35 -17.25 -18.79
N GLU A 242 6.27 -17.26 -17.83
CA GLU A 242 6.65 -16.08 -17.03
C GLU A 242 7.16 -14.92 -17.89
N ASP A 243 8.02 -15.20 -18.87
CA ASP A 243 8.62 -14.22 -19.78
C ASP A 243 7.57 -13.44 -20.59
N LEU A 244 6.49 -14.12 -21.00
CA LEU A 244 5.35 -13.51 -21.71
C LEU A 244 4.48 -12.61 -20.81
N THR A 245 4.64 -12.71 -19.48
CA THR A 245 3.90 -11.92 -18.49
C THR A 245 4.75 -10.88 -17.77
N ALA A 246 6.04 -10.76 -18.12
CA ALA A 246 6.97 -9.79 -17.57
C ALA A 246 6.97 -8.49 -18.41
N PHE A 247 6.01 -7.61 -18.12
CA PHE A 247 5.84 -6.35 -18.84
C PHE A 247 6.80 -5.27 -18.32
N LEU A 248 7.77 -4.90 -19.14
CA LEU A 248 8.75 -3.85 -18.80
C LEU A 248 8.09 -2.48 -18.62
N LEU A 249 8.70 -1.63 -17.77
CA LEU A 249 8.33 -0.22 -17.61
C LEU A 249 8.32 0.50 -18.97
N GLY A 250 7.24 1.24 -19.25
CA GLY A 250 7.04 1.95 -20.53
C GLY A 250 6.61 1.08 -21.72
N SER A 251 6.63 -0.26 -21.61
CA SER A 251 6.08 -1.13 -22.65
C SER A 251 4.55 -1.13 -22.66
N PRO A 252 3.90 -1.39 -23.82
CA PRO A 252 2.45 -1.52 -23.89
C PRO A 252 1.94 -2.63 -22.96
N LEU A 253 1.05 -2.27 -22.03
CA LEU A 253 0.37 -3.23 -21.17
C LEU A 253 -1.00 -3.61 -21.78
N PRO A 254 -1.38 -4.90 -21.80
CA PRO A 254 -2.73 -5.30 -22.21
C PRO A 254 -3.79 -4.58 -21.37
N ARG A 255 -4.77 -3.95 -22.04
CA ARG A 255 -5.86 -3.23 -21.35
C ARG A 255 -6.60 -4.13 -20.36
N TYR A 256 -6.76 -5.42 -20.69
CA TYR A 256 -7.38 -6.44 -19.85
C TYR A 256 -6.37 -7.54 -19.56
N LEU A 257 -5.77 -7.49 -18.37
CA LEU A 257 -4.91 -8.53 -17.83
C LEU A 257 -5.54 -9.08 -16.55
N TYR A 258 -5.79 -10.38 -16.50
CA TYR A 258 -6.48 -11.02 -15.38
C TYR A 258 -5.94 -12.43 -15.15
N LEU A 259 -5.93 -12.85 -13.88
CA LEU A 259 -5.67 -14.23 -13.51
C LEU A 259 -7.01 -14.96 -13.49
N ALA A 260 -7.07 -16.13 -14.11
CA ALA A 260 -8.29 -16.90 -14.27
C ALA A 260 -8.11 -18.33 -13.79
N SER A 261 -9.19 -18.89 -13.23
CA SER A 261 -9.27 -20.31 -12.91
C SER A 261 -9.76 -21.11 -14.12
N ASN A 262 -9.60 -22.44 -14.05
CA ASN A 262 -10.21 -23.35 -15.02
C ASN A 262 -11.75 -23.47 -14.87
N GLN A 263 -12.34 -22.92 -13.80
CA GLN A 263 -13.78 -22.91 -13.63
C GLN A 263 -14.41 -21.79 -14.45
N THR A 264 -15.60 -22.05 -15.00
CA THR A 264 -16.40 -21.06 -15.71
C THR A 264 -17.57 -20.59 -14.86
N ASN A 265 -18.04 -19.36 -15.11
CA ASN A 265 -19.33 -18.89 -14.63
C ASN A 265 -20.48 -19.52 -15.44
N ALA A 266 -21.73 -19.18 -15.09
CA ALA A 266 -22.94 -19.68 -15.74
C ALA A 266 -23.00 -19.40 -17.26
N TRP A 267 -22.25 -18.41 -17.74
CA TRP A 267 -22.20 -17.98 -19.15
C TRP A 267 -21.05 -18.62 -19.93
N GLY A 268 -20.33 -19.58 -19.34
CA GLY A 268 -19.22 -20.29 -19.99
C GLY A 268 -17.91 -19.50 -20.07
N HIS A 269 -17.78 -18.39 -19.34
CA HIS A 269 -16.53 -17.61 -19.26
C HIS A 269 -15.70 -18.01 -18.05
N GLN A 270 -14.38 -18.13 -18.20
CA GLN A 270 -13.48 -18.42 -17.08
C GLN A 270 -13.59 -17.36 -15.98
N ARG A 271 -13.64 -17.81 -14.72
CA ARG A 271 -13.74 -16.97 -13.54
C ARG A 271 -12.37 -16.36 -13.23
N GLY A 272 -12.27 -15.04 -13.17
CA GLY A 272 -10.98 -14.38 -12.93
C GLY A 272 -11.05 -13.02 -12.26
N TYR A 273 -9.88 -12.54 -11.82
CA TYR A 273 -9.68 -11.20 -11.28
C TYR A 273 -8.71 -10.42 -12.16
N ARG A 274 -9.16 -9.27 -12.64
CA ARG A 274 -8.39 -8.33 -13.45
C ARG A 274 -7.52 -7.46 -12.57
N ILE A 275 -6.27 -7.31 -12.98
CA ILE A 275 -5.31 -6.38 -12.41
C ILE A 275 -5.35 -5.12 -13.27
N GLN A 276 -5.73 -4.00 -12.67
CA GLN A 276 -5.82 -2.71 -13.34
C GLN A 276 -4.90 -1.71 -12.64
N ILE A 277 -3.74 -1.44 -13.24
CA ILE A 277 -2.73 -0.54 -12.69
C ILE A 277 -3.12 0.91 -12.95
N HIS A 278 -3.08 1.72 -11.89
CA HIS A 278 -3.31 3.16 -11.89
C HIS A 278 -2.06 3.86 -11.39
N SER A 279 -1.09 3.99 -12.29
CA SER A 279 0.20 4.57 -11.97
C SER A 279 0.75 5.26 -13.22
N PRO A 280 1.20 6.52 -13.13
CA PRO A 280 2.14 7.07 -14.10
C PRO A 280 3.41 6.21 -14.14
N PHE A 281 4.25 6.42 -15.15
CA PHE A 281 5.56 5.79 -15.17
C PHE A 281 6.57 6.65 -14.42
N GLY A 282 7.29 6.03 -13.48
CA GLY A 282 8.55 6.56 -12.99
C GLY A 282 9.68 6.33 -14.00
N ILE A 283 10.91 6.59 -13.54
CA ILE A 283 12.14 6.21 -14.25
C ILE A 283 12.77 5.07 -13.47
N HIS A 284 13.23 4.04 -14.18
CA HIS A 284 14.00 2.95 -13.58
C HIS A 284 15.50 3.18 -13.72
N MET A 285 16.28 2.63 -12.80
CA MET A 285 17.74 2.67 -12.83
C MET A 285 18.26 2.05 -14.15
N PRO A 286 19.29 2.63 -14.80
CA PRO A 286 19.91 2.03 -15.98
C PRO A 286 20.38 0.59 -15.70
N LEU A 287 20.12 -0.32 -16.65
CA LEU A 287 20.39 -1.76 -16.49
C LEU A 287 21.88 -2.11 -16.38
N ASP A 288 22.76 -1.20 -16.84
CA ASP A 288 24.21 -1.30 -16.76
C ASP A 288 24.76 -0.83 -15.40
N SER A 289 23.94 -0.24 -14.54
CA SER A 289 24.35 0.13 -13.19
C SER A 289 24.50 -1.12 -12.32
N ASP A 290 25.63 -1.21 -11.61
CA ASP A 290 25.88 -2.28 -10.64
C ASP A 290 24.86 -2.32 -9.48
N MET A 291 24.12 -1.22 -9.25
CA MET A 291 23.07 -1.14 -8.23
C MET A 291 21.73 -1.72 -8.70
N GLU A 292 21.52 -1.81 -10.01
CA GLU A 292 20.21 -2.03 -10.60
C GLU A 292 19.66 -3.42 -10.25
N ARG A 293 20.53 -4.43 -10.14
CA ARG A 293 20.14 -5.81 -9.87
C ARG A 293 19.30 -5.95 -8.58
N ALA A 294 19.66 -5.23 -7.52
CA ALA A 294 18.92 -5.23 -6.26
C ALA A 294 17.55 -4.52 -6.36
N LEU A 295 17.36 -3.68 -7.38
CA LEU A 295 16.14 -2.93 -7.66
C LEU A 295 15.37 -3.50 -8.86
N SER A 296 15.70 -4.72 -9.31
CA SER A 296 15.22 -5.27 -10.58
C SER A 296 13.70 -5.42 -10.72
N TRP A 297 12.94 -5.38 -9.61
CA TRP A 297 11.47 -5.27 -9.65
C TRP A 297 11.00 -3.97 -10.33
N GLY A 298 11.77 -2.89 -10.24
CA GLY A 298 11.50 -1.61 -10.91
C GLY A 298 11.57 -1.67 -12.43
N ARG A 299 12.18 -2.71 -13.01
CA ARG A 299 12.21 -2.95 -14.47
C ARG A 299 10.82 -3.22 -15.04
N TYR A 300 9.90 -3.74 -14.22
CA TYR A 300 8.63 -4.29 -14.67
C TYR A 300 7.46 -3.48 -14.10
N GLN A 301 6.46 -3.17 -14.93
CA GLN A 301 5.17 -2.64 -14.45
C GLN A 301 4.37 -3.75 -13.77
N LEU A 302 4.42 -4.94 -14.37
CA LEU A 302 3.76 -6.14 -13.92
C LEU A 302 4.57 -7.36 -14.35
N ALA A 303 4.72 -8.31 -13.45
CA ALA A 303 5.21 -9.65 -13.76
C ALA A 303 4.34 -10.69 -13.06
N VAL A 304 4.10 -11.83 -13.69
CA VAL A 304 3.44 -12.97 -13.05
C VAL A 304 4.44 -14.11 -12.97
N THR A 305 4.60 -14.67 -11.76
CA THR A 305 5.50 -15.80 -11.53
C THR A 305 4.77 -16.94 -10.86
N ARG A 306 5.38 -18.13 -10.90
CA ARG A 306 4.97 -19.23 -10.06
C ARG A 306 5.26 -18.89 -8.60
N ARG A 307 4.32 -19.17 -7.71
CA ARG A 307 4.48 -18.99 -6.27
C ARG A 307 5.48 -20.01 -5.73
N LYS A 308 6.52 -19.55 -5.02
CA LYS A 308 7.45 -20.41 -4.28
C LYS A 308 7.64 -19.94 -2.83
N GLU A 309 7.83 -20.85 -1.89
CA GLU A 309 8.12 -20.51 -0.48
C GLU A 309 9.46 -19.76 -0.33
N LYS A 310 10.43 -20.02 -1.21
CA LYS A 310 11.76 -19.38 -1.21
C LYS A 310 11.80 -18.02 -1.91
N GLU A 311 10.74 -17.66 -2.65
CA GLU A 311 10.61 -16.40 -3.39
C GLU A 311 9.51 -15.54 -2.72
N SER A 312 9.59 -15.41 -1.39
CA SER A 312 8.55 -14.78 -0.58
C SER A 312 8.54 -13.26 -0.63
N GLN A 313 9.67 -12.64 -1.00
CA GLN A 313 9.87 -11.20 -1.02
C GLN A 313 10.67 -10.82 -2.27
N SER A 314 10.35 -9.69 -2.90
CA SER A 314 11.07 -9.17 -4.07
C SER A 314 12.28 -8.29 -3.72
N SER A 315 12.50 -8.02 -2.43
CA SER A 315 13.59 -7.21 -1.89
C SER A 315 14.00 -7.73 -0.51
N SER A 316 15.01 -7.12 0.10
CA SER A 316 15.50 -7.45 1.44
C SER A 316 15.99 -6.20 2.17
N ILE A 317 15.89 -6.20 3.50
CA ILE A 317 16.44 -5.13 4.36
C ILE A 317 17.96 -4.96 4.19
N TYR A 318 18.64 -6.01 3.72
CA TYR A 318 20.09 -6.04 3.55
C TYR A 318 20.56 -5.31 2.28
N TYR A 319 19.66 -5.05 1.32
CA TYR A 319 20.03 -4.47 0.04
C TYR A 319 20.31 -2.96 0.13
N GLN A 320 19.77 -2.28 1.14
CA GLN A 320 19.98 -0.84 1.30
C GLN A 320 21.46 -0.49 1.53
N ASN A 321 22.17 -1.32 2.31
CA ASN A 321 23.56 -1.07 2.71
C ASN A 321 24.59 -1.84 1.87
N ASP A 322 24.13 -2.77 1.02
CA ASP A 322 24.95 -3.49 0.05
C ASP A 322 24.12 -3.83 -1.18
N ILE A 323 23.84 -2.79 -1.95
CA ILE A 323 22.97 -2.84 -3.13
C ILE A 323 23.66 -3.53 -4.32
N TRP A 324 24.99 -3.63 -4.30
CA TRP A 324 25.79 -4.15 -5.41
C TRP A 324 25.86 -5.68 -5.43
N THR A 325 25.67 -6.33 -4.29
CA THR A 325 25.79 -7.80 -4.20
C THR A 325 24.52 -8.46 -3.66
N PRO A 326 23.34 -8.23 -4.27
CA PRO A 326 22.10 -8.84 -3.81
C PRO A 326 22.18 -10.37 -3.91
N THR A 327 21.83 -11.05 -2.83
CA THR A 327 21.84 -12.53 -2.78
C THR A 327 20.81 -13.13 -3.73
N MET A 328 19.68 -12.44 -3.94
CA MET A 328 18.60 -12.86 -4.82
C MET A 328 17.93 -11.63 -5.42
N ALA A 329 17.87 -11.54 -6.75
CA ALA A 329 17.22 -10.43 -7.43
C ALA A 329 15.81 -10.82 -7.87
N PHE A 330 14.87 -9.88 -7.87
CA PHE A 330 13.52 -10.15 -8.38
C PHE A 330 13.52 -10.67 -9.83
N ALA A 331 14.42 -10.16 -10.67
CA ALA A 331 14.57 -10.65 -12.04
C ALA A 331 14.93 -12.15 -12.12
N ASP A 332 15.52 -12.74 -11.07
CA ASP A 332 15.82 -14.18 -11.02
C ASP A 332 14.55 -15.04 -10.87
N PHE A 333 13.42 -14.44 -10.45
CA PHE A 333 12.13 -15.14 -10.32
C PHE A 333 11.51 -15.43 -11.68
N ILE A 334 11.85 -14.63 -12.70
CA ILE A 334 11.37 -14.77 -14.07
C ILE A 334 12.36 -15.69 -14.79
N ASN A 335 12.16 -17.00 -14.65
CA ASN A 335 13.09 -18.02 -15.11
C ASN A 335 12.45 -18.97 -16.15
N ASN A 336 11.38 -18.48 -16.82
CA ASN A 336 10.71 -19.10 -17.95
C ASN A 336 9.94 -20.39 -17.59
N GLU A 337 9.47 -20.48 -16.34
CA GLU A 337 8.56 -21.52 -15.90
C GLU A 337 7.17 -21.39 -16.56
N THR A 338 6.43 -22.50 -16.58
CA THR A 338 5.03 -22.52 -17.00
C THR A 338 4.14 -21.89 -15.93
N LEU A 339 3.15 -21.11 -16.37
CA LEU A 339 2.12 -20.51 -15.51
C LEU A 339 0.78 -21.27 -15.58
N LEU A 340 0.64 -22.21 -16.51
CA LEU A 340 -0.62 -22.89 -16.77
C LEU A 340 -0.99 -23.85 -15.63
N GLY A 341 -2.05 -23.53 -14.88
CA GLY A 341 -2.59 -24.39 -13.83
C GLY A 341 -1.77 -24.41 -12.53
N GLU A 342 -0.86 -23.46 -12.37
CA GLU A 342 0.01 -23.35 -11.20
C GLU A 342 -0.54 -22.38 -10.14
N ASP A 343 0.06 -22.38 -8.94
CA ASP A 343 -0.15 -21.32 -7.95
C ASP A 343 0.61 -20.06 -8.38
N LEU A 344 -0.10 -18.97 -8.65
CA LEU A 344 0.46 -17.77 -9.28
C LEU A 344 0.55 -16.59 -8.31
N VAL A 345 1.59 -15.77 -8.46
CA VAL A 345 1.73 -14.46 -7.81
C VAL A 345 1.90 -13.39 -8.88
N ALA A 346 1.14 -12.30 -8.76
CA ALA A 346 1.35 -11.10 -9.56
C ALA A 346 2.12 -10.06 -8.76
N TRP A 347 3.20 -9.55 -9.35
CA TRP A 347 4.05 -8.51 -8.81
C TRP A 347 3.76 -7.21 -9.58
N VAL A 348 3.32 -6.18 -8.87
CA VAL A 348 2.91 -4.90 -9.47
C VAL A 348 3.85 -3.81 -8.97
N THR A 349 4.44 -3.06 -9.90
CA THR A 349 5.19 -1.85 -9.59
C THR A 349 4.34 -0.64 -9.90
N ALA A 350 4.08 0.18 -8.88
CA ALA A 350 3.42 1.47 -9.01
C ALA A 350 4.38 2.57 -8.53
N SER A 351 4.59 3.58 -9.36
CA SER A 351 5.54 4.67 -9.14
C SER A 351 5.12 5.94 -9.89
N PHE A 352 5.82 7.04 -9.65
CA PHE A 352 5.71 8.25 -10.44
C PHE A 352 7.01 9.04 -10.34
N LEU A 353 7.26 9.94 -11.27
CA LEU A 353 8.36 10.90 -11.18
C LEU A 353 7.93 12.10 -10.33
N HIS A 354 8.70 12.44 -9.30
CA HIS A 354 8.50 13.67 -8.52
C HIS A 354 9.59 14.68 -8.85
N ILE A 355 9.20 15.79 -9.47
CA ILE A 355 10.02 17.00 -9.57
C ILE A 355 9.49 17.95 -8.49
N PRO A 356 10.22 18.16 -7.37
CA PRO A 356 9.74 19.03 -6.31
C PRO A 356 9.46 20.45 -6.80
N HIS A 357 8.39 21.06 -6.27
CA HIS A 357 7.94 22.40 -6.62
C HIS A 357 7.53 23.19 -5.38
N ALA A 358 7.24 24.49 -5.51
CA ALA A 358 7.05 25.38 -4.35
C ALA A 358 5.89 24.93 -3.45
N GLU A 359 4.86 24.35 -4.04
CA GLU A 359 3.67 23.82 -3.37
C GLU A 359 3.94 22.56 -2.54
N ASP A 360 5.13 21.93 -2.65
CA ASP A 360 5.58 20.85 -1.77
C ASP A 360 6.07 21.38 -0.40
N VAL A 361 6.12 22.69 -0.19
CA VAL A 361 6.51 23.30 1.08
C VAL A 361 5.23 23.73 1.84
N PRO A 362 5.05 23.33 3.11
CA PRO A 362 6.00 22.59 3.96
C PRO A 362 5.96 21.07 3.80
N ASN A 363 4.95 20.53 3.11
CA ASN A 363 4.80 19.09 2.87
C ASN A 363 4.25 18.84 1.47
N THR A 364 4.74 17.79 0.81
CA THR A 364 4.11 17.26 -0.41
C THR A 364 2.68 16.83 -0.13
N VAL A 365 1.75 17.32 -0.95
CA VAL A 365 0.32 17.03 -0.80
C VAL A 365 -0.04 15.65 -1.33
N THR A 366 -1.14 15.05 -0.83
CA THR A 366 -1.59 13.73 -1.28
C THR A 366 -2.42 13.77 -2.57
N LEU A 367 -2.91 14.95 -2.98
CA LEU A 367 -3.67 15.13 -4.20
C LEU A 367 -2.77 14.89 -5.42
N GLY A 368 -3.16 14.00 -6.33
CA GLY A 368 -2.38 13.64 -7.52
C GLY A 368 -1.23 12.66 -7.27
N ASN A 369 -0.77 12.48 -6.02
CA ASN A 369 0.33 11.58 -5.65
C ASN A 369 -0.11 10.17 -5.25
N ARG A 370 -1.35 9.79 -5.58
CA ARG A 370 -1.88 8.44 -5.35
C ARG A 370 -1.52 7.54 -6.53
N VAL A 371 -0.83 6.45 -6.24
CA VAL A 371 -0.52 5.39 -7.20
C VAL A 371 -0.94 4.04 -6.64
N GLY A 372 -1.19 3.07 -7.51
CA GLY A 372 -1.52 1.71 -7.09
C GLY A 372 -2.18 0.91 -8.19
N PHE A 373 -3.03 -0.03 -7.79
CA PHE A 373 -3.79 -0.87 -8.71
C PHE A 373 -5.11 -1.30 -8.09
N LEU A 374 -6.02 -1.78 -8.94
CA LEU A 374 -7.29 -2.37 -8.55
C LEU A 374 -7.31 -3.85 -8.91
N LEU A 375 -7.88 -4.66 -8.03
CA LEU A 375 -8.30 -6.02 -8.35
C LEU A 375 -9.81 -6.00 -8.59
N ARG A 376 -10.22 -6.38 -9.80
CA ARG A 376 -11.64 -6.30 -10.21
C ARG A 376 -12.14 -7.68 -10.64
N PRO A 377 -13.29 -8.15 -10.14
CA PRO A 377 -13.87 -9.39 -10.65
C PRO A 377 -14.16 -9.24 -12.15
N TYR A 378 -13.78 -10.25 -12.93
CA TYR A 378 -14.01 -10.29 -14.37
C TYR A 378 -14.53 -11.68 -14.75
N ASN A 379 -15.84 -11.78 -15.00
CA ASN A 379 -16.57 -13.04 -15.12
C ASN A 379 -16.41 -13.97 -13.91
N PHE A 380 -16.00 -13.45 -12.75
CA PHE A 380 -15.84 -14.25 -11.54
C PHE A 380 -17.18 -14.66 -10.93
N PHE A 381 -18.16 -13.77 -10.99
CA PHE A 381 -19.53 -14.02 -10.55
C PHE A 381 -20.43 -14.23 -11.78
N ASP A 382 -21.64 -14.73 -11.53
CA ASP A 382 -22.67 -14.88 -12.58
C ASP A 382 -23.37 -13.55 -12.88
N GLU A 383 -23.37 -12.62 -11.93
CA GLU A 383 -23.88 -11.25 -12.03
C GLU A 383 -23.14 -10.31 -11.08
N ASP A 384 -23.47 -9.03 -11.06
CA ASP A 384 -22.88 -8.08 -10.12
C ASP A 384 -23.32 -8.42 -8.68
N PRO A 385 -22.39 -8.76 -7.75
CA PRO A 385 -22.75 -9.09 -6.38
C PRO A 385 -23.43 -7.93 -5.63
N SER A 386 -23.29 -6.67 -6.10
CA SER A 386 -23.94 -5.52 -5.47
C SER A 386 -25.47 -5.53 -5.61
N ILE A 387 -26.03 -6.35 -6.50
CA ILE A 387 -27.49 -6.53 -6.65
C ILE A 387 -28.14 -7.08 -5.36
N PHE A 388 -27.38 -7.80 -4.54
CA PHE A 388 -27.83 -8.32 -3.25
C PHE A 388 -27.54 -7.37 -2.08
N SER A 389 -27.08 -6.15 -2.36
CA SER A 389 -26.80 -5.18 -1.32
C SER A 389 -28.09 -4.84 -0.56
N PRO A 390 -28.10 -4.94 0.79
CA PRO A 390 -29.25 -4.50 1.58
C PRO A 390 -29.48 -2.98 1.49
N ASP A 391 -28.47 -2.24 1.04
CA ASP A 391 -28.51 -0.78 0.85
C ASP A 391 -28.99 -0.39 -0.56
N SER A 392 -29.33 -1.37 -1.41
CA SER A 392 -29.88 -1.09 -2.74
C SER A 392 -31.26 -0.44 -2.64
N VAL A 393 -31.51 0.58 -3.47
CA VAL A 393 -32.79 1.30 -3.50
C VAL A 393 -33.41 1.16 -4.88
N TYR A 394 -34.65 0.68 -4.91
CA TYR A 394 -35.45 0.57 -6.12
C TYR A 394 -36.91 0.83 -5.79
N PHE A 395 -37.60 1.58 -6.66
CA PHE A 395 -39.04 1.77 -6.60
C PHE A 395 -39.57 2.11 -8.00
N GLU A 396 -40.78 1.65 -8.30
CA GLU A 396 -41.45 1.89 -9.58
C GLU A 396 -42.16 3.25 -9.60
N LYS A 397 -42.53 3.71 -10.80
CA LYS A 397 -43.13 5.04 -11.01
C LYS A 397 -44.48 5.21 -10.29
N ASP A 398 -45.23 4.14 -10.12
CA ASP A 398 -46.53 4.10 -9.45
C ASP A 398 -46.41 3.93 -7.93
N GLN A 399 -45.19 3.72 -7.41
CA GLN A 399 -44.93 3.61 -5.98
C GLN A 399 -44.53 4.96 -5.37
N ASN A 400 -44.91 5.18 -4.11
CA ASN A 400 -44.54 6.39 -3.38
C ASN A 400 -43.15 6.23 -2.73
N ALA A 401 -42.13 6.81 -3.35
CA ALA A 401 -40.74 6.81 -2.86
C ALA A 401 -40.52 7.52 -1.51
N GLY A 402 -41.53 8.26 -1.01
CA GLY A 402 -41.52 8.87 0.32
C GLY A 402 -41.94 7.93 1.45
N LEU A 403 -42.38 6.70 1.14
CA LEU A 403 -42.75 5.71 2.16
C LEU A 403 -41.53 4.88 2.56
N CYS A 404 -41.28 4.79 3.87
CA CYS A 404 -40.23 3.98 4.47
C CYS A 404 -40.31 2.49 4.08
N SER A 405 -41.52 1.96 3.89
CA SER A 405 -41.75 0.57 3.45
C SER A 405 -41.38 0.31 1.98
N VAL A 406 -41.21 1.36 1.18
CA VAL A 406 -40.87 1.29 -0.25
C VAL A 406 -39.41 1.70 -0.47
N ASN A 407 -38.95 2.73 0.25
CA ASN A 407 -37.62 3.28 0.16
C ASN A 407 -37.06 3.49 1.56
N HIS A 408 -36.10 2.66 1.97
CA HIS A 408 -35.52 2.73 3.31
C HIS A 408 -34.81 4.08 3.58
N VAL A 409 -34.38 4.80 2.54
CA VAL A 409 -33.81 6.15 2.66
C VAL A 409 -34.84 7.15 3.20
N ALA A 410 -36.13 6.96 2.90
CA ALA A 410 -37.20 7.79 3.45
C ALA A 410 -37.35 7.62 4.97
N CYS A 411 -36.83 6.53 5.55
CA CYS A 411 -36.82 6.32 7.00
C CYS A 411 -35.68 7.07 7.71
N ILE A 412 -34.63 7.49 7.00
CA ILE A 412 -33.39 8.05 7.59
C ILE A 412 -33.67 9.24 8.51
N PRO A 413 -34.53 10.23 8.15
CA PRO A 413 -34.81 11.36 9.05
C PRO A 413 -35.34 10.93 10.43
N HIS A 414 -36.00 9.77 10.53
CA HIS A 414 -36.50 9.22 11.79
C HIS A 414 -35.49 8.29 12.47
N LEU A 415 -34.88 7.38 11.70
CA LEU A 415 -33.96 6.35 12.23
C LEU A 415 -32.58 6.90 12.59
N ALA A 416 -32.05 7.83 11.80
CA ALA A 416 -30.77 8.51 12.04
C ALA A 416 -30.99 9.92 12.61
N SER A 417 -31.98 10.06 13.50
CA SER A 417 -32.39 11.35 14.07
C SER A 417 -31.44 11.90 15.12
N CYS A 418 -30.45 11.11 15.56
CA CYS A 418 -29.50 11.48 16.61
C CYS A 418 -28.05 11.27 16.17
N VAL A 419 -27.14 12.03 16.77
CA VAL A 419 -25.69 11.90 16.56
C VAL A 419 -25.05 11.29 17.80
N PRO A 420 -24.13 10.32 17.67
CA PRO A 420 -23.43 9.76 18.84
C PRO A 420 -22.60 10.83 19.56
N ASP A 421 -22.40 10.63 20.86
CA ASP A 421 -21.39 11.39 21.59
C ASP A 421 -20.01 10.93 21.11
N LEU A 422 -19.27 11.85 20.49
CA LEU A 422 -17.91 11.57 20.06
C LEU A 422 -17.01 11.50 21.29
N PRO A 423 -16.11 10.50 21.38
CA PRO A 423 -15.11 10.51 22.42
C PRO A 423 -14.28 11.81 22.33
N PRO A 424 -13.81 12.35 23.47
CA PRO A 424 -12.85 13.43 23.45
C PRO A 424 -11.65 13.06 22.58
N PHE A 425 -11.14 14.03 21.82
CA PHE A 425 -9.94 13.83 21.02
C PHE A 425 -8.79 13.40 21.94
N SER A 426 -8.14 12.28 21.60
CA SER A 426 -6.93 11.78 22.26
C SER A 426 -5.85 11.51 21.22
N TYR A 427 -4.62 11.88 21.52
CA TYR A 427 -3.43 11.61 20.71
C TYR A 427 -2.39 10.92 21.61
N GLN A 428 -1.80 9.80 21.16
CA GLN A 428 -0.92 8.95 21.98
C GLN A 428 0.58 9.37 21.93
N ASP A 429 0.86 10.62 21.56
CA ASP A 429 2.21 11.22 21.47
C ASP A 429 3.21 10.48 20.54
N PHE A 430 4.51 10.78 20.66
CA PHE A 430 5.59 10.43 19.73
C PHE A 430 6.26 9.08 19.97
#